data_AF-A0A165TF17-F1
#
_entry.id   AF-A0A165TF17-F1
#
_cell.length_a   1.000
_cell.length_b   1.000
_cell.length_c   1.000
_cell.angle_alpha   90.00
_cell.angle_beta   90.00
_cell.angle_gamma   90.00
#
_symmetry.space_group_name_H-M   'P 1'
#
loop_
_entity.id
_entity.type
_entity.pdbx_description
1 polymer ?
#
loop_
_entity_poly.entity_id
_entity_poly.type
_entity_poly.pdbx_seq_one_letter_code
_entity_poly.pdbx_strand_id
1 'polypeptide(L)'
;MNSVVSRSICRRFRECAQLQHVEVFPAKRSILHSRLLSQYPDIAHHLFRQSPRSTAPRISYKAFHSKAPASIHASRSVRKDNHDDHDAWQAIIEGLTDSWTEENEWKTLALMGPDPTPAAYFAKVIRNMLHFLLYIRTVDLQDFRTADVEPGSDIARGREVLVTMAGAAYRWMHAAMAHPAAAEKGLHDDAELVESLVHMAKNQRIIADYKRGELPPGWSWMHVSDLLVMSLNIACQNMSVYVKDVLNCAPDPDN
;
A
#
# COMPACT_ATOMS: atom_id res chain seq x y z
N MET A 1 -17.07 -22.97 -0.58
CA MET A 1 -17.45 -22.37 0.72
C MET A 1 -17.00 -20.91 0.89
N ASN A 2 -16.42 -20.24 -0.12
CA ASN A 2 -15.97 -18.83 -0.01
C ASN A 2 -17.04 -17.76 -0.33
N SER A 3 -18.21 -18.13 -0.89
CA SER A 3 -19.22 -17.14 -1.33
C SER A 3 -20.13 -16.60 -0.22
N VAL A 4 -20.12 -17.21 0.97
CA VAL A 4 -21.00 -16.80 2.09
C VAL A 4 -20.37 -15.63 2.87
N VAL A 5 -19.04 -15.56 2.93
CA VAL A 5 -18.31 -14.51 3.66
C VAL A 5 -18.29 -13.19 2.88
N SER A 6 -18.13 -13.25 1.55
CA SER A 6 -18.19 -12.06 0.68
C SER A 6 -19.56 -11.37 0.74
N ARG A 7 -20.65 -12.15 0.65
CA ARG A 7 -22.03 -11.64 0.76
C ARG A 7 -22.32 -10.96 2.10
N SER A 8 -21.69 -11.38 3.20
CA SER A 8 -21.89 -10.75 4.51
C SER A 8 -21.22 -9.37 4.63
N ILE A 9 -20.14 -9.12 3.89
CA ILE A 9 -19.39 -7.86 3.94
C ILE A 9 -20.07 -6.83 3.01
N CYS A 10 -20.43 -7.23 1.79
CA CYS A 10 -21.21 -6.37 0.88
C CYS A 10 -22.59 -6.02 1.43
N ARG A 11 -23.25 -6.93 2.18
CA ARG A 11 -24.53 -6.65 2.85
C ARG A 11 -24.40 -5.59 3.94
N ARG A 12 -23.35 -5.67 4.77
CA ARG A 12 -23.07 -4.66 5.81
C ARG A 12 -22.73 -3.30 5.19
N PHE A 13 -22.07 -3.28 4.05
CA PHE A 13 -21.80 -2.02 3.34
C PHE A 13 -23.08 -1.41 2.75
N ARG A 14 -24.00 -2.23 2.21
CA ARG A 14 -25.33 -1.76 1.77
C ARG A 14 -26.17 -1.19 2.91
N GLU A 15 -26.10 -1.82 4.09
CA GLU A 15 -26.76 -1.33 5.31
C GLU A 15 -26.13 -0.01 5.79
N CYS A 16 -24.79 0.14 5.76
CA CYS A 16 -24.11 1.39 6.13
C CYS A 16 -24.26 2.52 5.10
N ALA A 17 -24.36 2.21 3.80
CA ALA A 17 -24.54 3.22 2.75
C ALA A 17 -25.99 3.74 2.65
N GLN A 18 -26.97 3.00 3.20
CA GLN A 18 -28.37 3.41 3.26
C GLN A 18 -28.75 4.11 4.57
N LEU A 19 -27.92 4.01 5.61
CA LEU A 19 -28.17 4.67 6.89
C LEU A 19 -27.45 6.02 6.96
N GLN A 20 -28.21 7.10 6.85
CA GLN A 20 -27.80 8.45 7.25
C GLN A 20 -27.58 8.60 8.78
N HIS A 21 -27.49 7.50 9.52
CA HIS A 21 -27.23 7.46 10.95
C HIS A 21 -26.05 6.52 11.22
N VAL A 22 -24.94 7.14 11.65
CA VAL A 22 -23.63 6.51 11.85
C VAL A 22 -23.61 5.78 13.19
N GLU A 23 -23.63 4.45 13.16
CA GLU A 23 -23.07 3.66 14.26
C GLU A 23 -21.58 3.41 13.99
N VAL A 24 -20.75 3.97 14.87
CA VAL A 24 -19.29 3.80 14.89
C VAL A 24 -18.96 2.32 15.11
N PHE A 25 -18.21 1.72 14.18
CA PHE A 25 -17.76 0.34 14.32
C PHE A 25 -16.83 0.19 15.53
N PRO A 26 -17.03 -0.84 16.39
CA PRO A 26 -16.08 -1.14 17.45
C PRO A 26 -14.77 -1.67 16.84
N ALA A 27 -13.66 -1.14 17.34
CA ALA A 27 -12.29 -1.50 16.97
C ALA A 27 -11.99 -3.00 17.14
N LYS A 28 -12.28 -3.83 16.13
CA LYS A 28 -11.76 -5.20 16.04
C LYS A 28 -10.40 -5.19 15.35
N ARG A 29 -9.38 -4.92 16.17
CA ARG A 29 -7.96 -4.66 15.88
C ARG A 29 -7.14 -5.75 15.16
N SER A 30 -7.70 -6.81 14.55
CA SER A 30 -6.85 -7.96 14.15
C SER A 30 -7.27 -8.81 12.93
N ILE A 31 -8.50 -8.72 12.41
CA ILE A 31 -8.98 -9.69 11.40
C ILE A 31 -8.60 -9.26 9.96
N LEU A 32 -8.48 -7.97 9.70
CA LEU A 32 -8.23 -7.42 8.35
C LEU A 32 -6.76 -7.56 7.93
N HIS A 33 -5.83 -7.42 8.89
CA HIS A 33 -4.38 -7.50 8.67
C HIS A 33 -3.90 -8.94 8.42
N SER A 34 -4.43 -9.93 9.16
CA SER A 34 -3.98 -11.32 8.99
C SER A 34 -4.38 -11.89 7.64
N ARG A 35 -5.56 -11.52 7.10
CA ARG A 35 -6.07 -12.06 5.84
C ARG A 35 -5.25 -11.63 4.62
N LEU A 36 -4.94 -10.35 4.47
CA LEU A 36 -4.15 -9.87 3.31
C LEU A 36 -2.73 -10.45 3.31
N LEU A 37 -2.05 -10.45 4.46
CA LEU A 37 -0.71 -11.02 4.57
C LEU A 37 -0.71 -12.56 4.50
N SER A 38 -1.76 -13.24 5.00
CA SER A 38 -1.90 -14.69 4.83
C SER A 38 -2.27 -15.10 3.41
N GLN A 39 -2.91 -14.20 2.65
CA GLN A 39 -3.37 -14.47 1.29
C GLN A 39 -2.26 -14.21 0.26
N TYR A 40 -1.22 -13.44 0.61
CA TYR A 40 -0.03 -13.20 -0.22
C TYR A 40 1.30 -13.29 0.56
N PRO A 41 1.63 -14.43 1.17
CA PRO A 41 2.90 -14.60 1.86
C PRO A 41 4.09 -14.38 0.91
N ASP A 42 3.93 -14.78 -0.36
CA ASP A 42 4.98 -14.68 -1.38
C ASP A 42 5.25 -13.25 -1.84
N ILE A 43 4.26 -12.35 -1.83
CA ILE A 43 4.48 -10.92 -2.17
C ILE A 43 5.22 -10.22 -1.04
N ALA A 44 4.85 -10.51 0.21
CA ALA A 44 5.61 -10.02 1.35
C ALA A 44 7.06 -10.50 1.23
N HIS A 45 7.28 -11.79 1.00
CA HIS A 45 8.60 -12.36 0.72
C HIS A 45 9.32 -11.74 -0.49
N HIS A 46 8.60 -11.37 -1.56
CA HIS A 46 9.22 -10.78 -2.75
C HIS A 46 9.63 -9.33 -2.53
N LEU A 47 8.82 -8.55 -1.80
CA LEU A 47 9.22 -7.23 -1.27
C LEU A 47 10.41 -7.37 -0.31
N PHE A 48 10.44 -8.42 0.52
CA PHE A 48 11.59 -8.74 1.38
C PHE A 48 12.85 -9.17 0.60
N ARG A 49 12.70 -9.69 -0.64
CA ARG A 49 13.82 -10.21 -1.47
C ARG A 49 14.35 -9.19 -2.49
N GLN A 50 13.54 -8.25 -2.94
CA GLN A 50 13.94 -7.16 -3.85
C GLN A 50 14.62 -5.98 -3.15
N SER A 51 14.76 -6.02 -1.82
CA SER A 51 15.59 -5.05 -1.10
C SER A 51 17.04 -5.20 -1.59
N PRO A 52 17.65 -4.16 -2.20
CA PRO A 52 19.02 -4.25 -2.65
C PRO A 52 19.88 -4.54 -1.43
N ARG A 53 20.64 -5.65 -1.48
CA ARG A 53 21.77 -5.83 -0.56
C ARG A 53 22.62 -4.57 -0.69
N SER A 54 22.60 -3.75 0.35
CA SER A 54 23.32 -2.49 0.41
C SER A 54 24.81 -2.74 0.16
N THR A 55 25.23 -2.60 -1.09
CA THR A 55 26.58 -2.20 -1.44
C THR A 55 26.48 -0.75 -1.88
N ALA A 56 26.32 0.14 -0.91
CA ALA A 56 26.53 1.57 -1.14
C ALA A 56 27.93 1.77 -1.74
N PRO A 57 28.09 2.55 -2.83
CA PRO A 57 29.40 2.87 -3.37
C PRO A 57 30.13 3.78 -2.37
N ARG A 58 31.26 3.30 -1.84
CA ARG A 58 32.20 4.12 -1.07
C ARG A 58 32.79 5.19 -1.99
N ILE A 59 32.28 6.42 -1.89
CA ILE A 59 32.99 7.59 -2.40
C ILE A 59 34.23 7.79 -1.52
N SER A 60 35.38 7.37 -2.04
CA SER A 60 36.68 7.44 -1.37
C SER A 60 37.29 8.83 -1.54
N TYR A 61 37.22 9.67 -0.50
CA TYR A 61 38.10 10.82 -0.36
C TYR A 61 39.51 10.34 0.06
N LYS A 62 40.49 10.52 -0.83
CA LYS A 62 41.91 10.31 -0.53
C LYS A 62 42.38 11.37 0.48
N ALA A 63 42.87 10.92 1.63
CA ALA A 63 43.81 11.67 2.45
C ALA A 63 44.92 10.72 2.92
N PHE A 64 46.16 11.17 2.73
CA PHE A 64 47.40 10.42 2.96
C PHE A 64 47.87 10.52 4.42
N HIS A 65 48.61 9.48 4.84
CA HIS A 65 49.44 9.31 6.05
C HIS A 65 48.67 8.91 7.34
N SER A 66 49.06 7.92 8.14
CA SER A 66 50.36 7.25 8.34
C SER A 66 50.21 5.91 9.08
N LYS A 67 51.17 5.01 8.83
CA LYS A 67 51.74 3.90 9.63
C LYS A 67 50.87 3.18 10.68
N ALA A 68 50.68 1.87 10.44
CA ALA A 68 50.32 0.86 11.46
C ALA A 68 51.43 0.68 12.51
N PRO A 69 51.13 0.06 13.68
CA PRO A 69 51.35 -1.40 13.75
C PRO A 69 50.29 -2.22 14.53
N ALA A 70 50.36 -3.51 14.23
CA ALA A 70 49.66 -4.70 14.73
C ALA A 70 49.11 -4.71 16.17
N SER A 71 47.96 -5.36 16.37
CA SER A 71 47.69 -6.18 17.56
C SER A 71 46.44 -7.08 17.41
N ILE A 72 46.69 -8.39 17.62
CA ILE A 72 45.87 -9.42 18.28
C ILE A 72 44.48 -9.74 17.68
N HIS A 73 44.42 -10.94 17.10
CA HIS A 73 43.20 -11.72 16.90
C HIS A 73 42.41 -11.88 18.20
N ALA A 74 41.34 -11.10 18.34
CA ALA A 74 40.18 -11.49 19.11
C ALA A 74 39.12 -11.95 18.10
N SER A 75 38.88 -13.26 18.04
CA SER A 75 37.70 -13.83 17.39
C SER A 75 36.46 -13.40 18.19
N ARG A 76 36.04 -12.16 17.97
CA ARG A 76 34.79 -11.62 18.50
C ARG A 76 33.68 -12.29 17.68
N SER A 77 32.87 -13.13 18.32
CA SER A 77 31.64 -13.59 17.69
C SER A 77 30.81 -12.35 17.35
N VAL A 78 30.68 -12.04 16.07
CA VAL A 78 29.75 -11.02 15.59
C VAL A 78 28.36 -11.59 15.83
N ARG A 79 27.82 -11.35 17.03
CA ARG A 79 26.37 -11.23 17.19
C ARG A 79 26.01 -10.04 16.30
N LYS A 80 25.45 -10.32 15.12
CA LYS A 80 24.70 -9.32 14.38
C LYS A 80 23.58 -8.89 15.31
N ASP A 81 23.69 -7.68 15.83
CA ASP A 81 22.58 -7.07 16.54
C ASP A 81 21.48 -6.85 15.51
N ASN A 82 20.34 -7.53 15.69
CA ASN A 82 19.16 -7.44 14.82
C ASN A 82 18.55 -6.01 14.78
N HIS A 83 19.11 -5.04 15.50
CA HIS A 83 18.68 -3.65 15.49
C HIS A 83 19.04 -2.92 14.19
N ASP A 84 20.21 -3.22 13.59
CA ASP A 84 20.66 -2.54 12.37
C ASP A 84 19.75 -2.85 11.15
N ASP A 85 19.15 -4.04 11.13
CA ASP A 85 18.26 -4.46 10.04
C ASP A 85 16.89 -3.76 10.11
N HIS A 86 16.37 -3.47 11.31
CA HIS A 86 15.07 -2.81 11.47
C HIS A 86 15.14 -1.34 11.04
N ASP A 87 16.18 -0.62 11.45
CA ASP A 87 16.37 0.80 11.13
C ASP A 87 16.62 1.00 9.63
N ALA A 88 17.38 0.11 9.00
CA ALA A 88 17.58 0.11 7.55
C ALA A 88 16.27 -0.13 6.78
N TRP A 89 15.44 -1.06 7.25
CA TRP A 89 14.13 -1.33 6.65
C TRP A 89 13.17 -0.16 6.77
N GLN A 90 13.13 0.48 7.94
CA GLN A 90 12.32 1.65 8.18
C GLN A 90 12.73 2.80 7.24
N ALA A 91 14.02 3.07 7.10
CA ALA A 91 14.52 4.10 6.18
C ALA A 91 14.15 3.82 4.71
N ILE A 92 14.10 2.55 4.29
CA ILE A 92 13.65 2.18 2.94
C ILE A 92 12.16 2.49 2.76
N ILE A 93 11.33 2.09 3.72
CA ILE A 93 9.87 2.30 3.68
C ILE A 93 9.54 3.80 3.69
N GLU A 94 10.23 4.57 4.52
CA GLU A 94 10.10 6.03 4.58
C GLU A 94 10.55 6.68 3.26
N GLY A 95 11.71 6.29 2.72
CA GLY A 95 12.19 6.80 1.42
C GLY A 95 11.25 6.50 0.25
N LEU A 96 10.61 5.32 0.24
CA LEU A 96 9.57 5.00 -0.74
C LEU A 96 8.33 5.88 -0.56
N THR A 97 7.94 6.15 0.68
CA THR A 97 6.80 7.00 1.03
C THR A 97 7.05 8.45 0.60
N ASP A 98 8.28 8.96 0.75
CA ASP A 98 8.67 10.31 0.32
C ASP A 98 8.54 10.52 -1.18
N SER A 99 8.80 9.46 -1.94
CA SER A 99 8.66 9.48 -3.39
C SER A 99 7.19 9.46 -3.83
N TRP A 100 6.25 9.24 -2.91
CA TRP A 100 4.87 8.95 -3.25
C TRP A 100 3.96 10.17 -3.26
N THR A 101 4.11 10.94 -4.35
CA THR A 101 3.33 12.13 -4.68
C THR A 101 2.55 11.93 -5.98
N GLU A 102 1.51 12.72 -6.20
CA GLU A 102 0.76 12.71 -7.47
C GLU A 102 1.66 13.00 -8.68
N GLU A 103 2.65 13.89 -8.52
CA GLU A 103 3.65 14.19 -9.55
C GLU A 103 4.58 13.02 -9.86
N ASN A 104 4.78 12.07 -8.94
CA ASN A 104 5.61 10.90 -9.16
C ASN A 104 4.81 9.66 -9.58
N GLU A 105 3.47 9.75 -9.63
CA GLU A 105 2.61 8.65 -10.07
C GLU A 105 2.95 8.19 -11.48
N TRP A 106 3.21 9.11 -12.41
CA TRP A 106 3.54 8.77 -13.80
C TRP A 106 4.84 7.97 -13.90
N LYS A 107 5.83 8.21 -13.03
CA LYS A 107 7.09 7.43 -12.98
C LYS A 107 6.77 5.98 -12.64
N THR A 108 5.82 5.82 -11.73
CA THR A 108 5.35 4.52 -11.29
C THR A 108 4.52 3.79 -12.34
N LEU A 109 3.77 4.53 -13.17
CA LEU A 109 3.10 3.99 -14.35
C LEU A 109 4.10 3.60 -15.45
N ALA A 110 5.12 4.41 -15.70
CA ALA A 110 6.13 4.16 -16.72
C ALA A 110 6.88 2.83 -16.48
N LEU A 111 7.06 2.43 -15.22
CA LEU A 111 7.65 1.13 -14.85
C LEU A 111 6.81 -0.08 -15.27
N MET A 112 5.52 0.08 -15.58
CA MET A 112 4.67 -1.00 -16.08
C MET A 112 4.83 -1.24 -17.60
N GLY A 113 5.58 -0.38 -18.29
CA GLY A 113 5.77 -0.44 -19.73
C GLY A 113 4.63 0.21 -20.53
N PRO A 114 4.74 0.21 -21.87
CA PRO A 114 3.68 0.69 -22.73
C PRO A 114 2.47 -0.25 -22.67
N ASP A 115 1.27 0.32 -22.58
CA ASP A 115 -0.02 -0.39 -22.57
C ASP A 115 -0.16 -1.48 -21.47
N PRO A 116 -0.24 -1.08 -20.18
CA PRO A 116 -0.37 -2.03 -19.09
C PRO A 116 -1.69 -2.81 -19.15
N THR A 117 -1.61 -4.14 -19.03
CA THR A 117 -2.81 -4.99 -18.95
C THR A 117 -3.64 -4.69 -17.68
N PRO A 118 -4.94 -5.03 -17.64
CA PRO A 118 -5.76 -4.88 -16.43
C PRO A 118 -5.14 -5.53 -15.18
N ALA A 119 -4.53 -6.70 -15.34
CA ALA A 119 -3.86 -7.41 -14.25
C ALA A 119 -2.61 -6.66 -13.75
N ALA A 120 -1.88 -5.96 -14.63
CA ALA A 120 -0.75 -5.14 -14.21
C ALA A 120 -1.21 -3.95 -13.33
N TYR A 121 -2.27 -3.25 -13.73
CA TYR A 121 -2.88 -2.20 -12.92
C TYR A 121 -3.35 -2.71 -11.56
N PHE A 122 -4.09 -3.83 -11.53
CA PHE A 122 -4.57 -4.44 -10.30
C PHE A 122 -3.43 -4.87 -9.37
N ALA A 123 -2.39 -5.49 -9.93
CA ALA A 123 -1.20 -5.88 -9.16
C ALA A 123 -0.51 -4.66 -8.56
N LYS A 124 -0.50 -3.53 -9.28
CA LYS A 124 0.09 -2.28 -8.79
C LYS A 124 -0.71 -1.66 -7.65
N VAL A 125 -2.04 -1.66 -7.72
CA VAL A 125 -2.88 -1.21 -6.60
C VAL A 125 -2.63 -2.06 -5.35
N ILE A 126 -2.60 -3.38 -5.50
CA ILE A 126 -2.34 -4.31 -4.39
C ILE A 126 -0.97 -4.08 -3.76
N ARG A 127 0.09 -3.94 -4.59
CA ARG A 127 1.46 -3.65 -4.10
C ARG A 127 1.52 -2.33 -3.33
N ASN A 128 0.85 -1.29 -3.82
CA ASN A 128 0.79 0.00 -3.12
C ASN A 128 0.07 -0.11 -1.77
N MET A 129 -1.03 -0.85 -1.71
CA MET A 129 -1.71 -1.10 -0.44
C MET A 129 -0.80 -1.85 0.56
N LEU A 130 -0.03 -2.82 0.09
CA LEU A 130 0.96 -3.51 0.93
C LEU A 130 2.06 -2.56 1.42
N HIS A 131 2.58 -1.67 0.56
CA HIS A 131 3.54 -0.65 0.99
C HIS A 131 2.96 0.28 2.06
N PHE A 132 1.72 0.74 1.89
CA PHE A 132 1.04 1.55 2.90
C PHE A 132 0.88 0.79 4.23
N LEU A 133 0.51 -0.49 4.17
CA LEU A 133 0.40 -1.33 5.37
C LEU A 133 1.75 -1.58 6.06
N LEU A 134 2.86 -1.51 5.33
CA LEU A 134 4.19 -1.55 5.93
C LEU A 134 4.55 -0.21 6.57
N TYR A 135 4.28 0.91 5.88
CA TYR A 135 4.49 2.25 6.40
C TYR A 135 3.68 2.52 7.66
N ILE A 136 2.40 2.15 7.70
CA ILE A 136 1.54 2.43 8.85
C ILE A 136 2.02 1.72 10.14
N ARG A 137 2.93 0.75 10.04
CA ARG A 137 3.54 0.08 11.19
C ARG A 137 4.70 0.88 11.79
N THR A 138 5.21 1.89 11.11
CA THR A 138 6.28 2.78 11.61
C THR A 138 5.71 3.98 12.39
N VAL A 139 4.39 4.21 12.33
CA VAL A 139 3.70 5.27 13.06
C VAL A 139 2.69 4.69 14.05
N ASP A 140 2.33 5.44 15.10
CA ASP A 140 1.24 5.03 15.98
C ASP A 140 -0.11 5.13 15.23
N LEU A 141 -0.83 4.01 15.18
CA LEU A 141 -2.09 3.91 14.43
C LEU A 141 -3.20 4.79 15.02
N GLN A 142 -3.22 4.96 16.34
CA GLN A 142 -4.23 5.79 16.99
C GLN A 142 -3.95 7.27 16.67
N ASP A 143 -2.71 7.70 16.81
CA ASP A 143 -2.30 9.05 16.45
C ASP A 143 -2.50 9.31 14.96
N PHE A 144 -2.19 8.34 14.10
CA PHE A 144 -2.50 8.45 12.68
C PHE A 144 -3.97 8.78 12.41
N ARG A 145 -4.89 8.16 13.15
CA ARG A 145 -6.35 8.33 12.99
C ARG A 145 -6.92 9.56 13.68
N THR A 146 -6.36 9.99 14.80
CA THR A 146 -7.00 11.01 15.66
C THR A 146 -6.17 12.23 15.97
N ALA A 147 -4.85 12.21 15.81
CA ALA A 147 -4.01 13.33 16.20
C ALA A 147 -4.25 14.57 15.31
N ASP A 148 -4.07 15.74 15.92
CA ASP A 148 -3.76 16.96 15.18
C ASP A 148 -2.34 16.85 14.64
N VAL A 149 -2.16 17.23 13.38
CA VAL A 149 -0.96 16.85 12.62
C VAL A 149 -0.10 18.06 12.33
N GLU A 150 1.14 18.00 12.79
CA GLU A 150 2.16 18.97 12.41
C GLU A 150 2.59 18.75 10.94
N PRO A 151 2.65 19.81 10.12
CA PRO A 151 3.16 19.71 8.76
C PRO A 151 4.56 19.09 8.70
N GLY A 152 4.76 18.11 7.82
CA GLY A 152 6.04 17.42 7.64
C GLY A 152 6.29 16.24 8.59
N SER A 153 5.45 16.06 9.63
CA SER A 153 5.50 14.86 10.49
C SER A 153 5.23 13.57 9.71
N ASP A 154 5.67 12.44 10.25
CA ASP A 154 5.46 11.12 9.64
C ASP A 154 3.96 10.78 9.54
N ILE A 155 3.16 11.26 10.49
CA ILE A 155 1.70 11.14 10.39
C ILE A 155 1.18 11.95 9.21
N ALA A 156 1.57 13.22 9.05
CA ALA A 156 1.17 14.06 7.91
C ALA A 156 1.47 13.38 6.59
N ARG A 157 2.68 12.84 6.48
CA ARG A 157 3.18 12.14 5.31
C ARG A 157 2.37 10.88 5.01
N GLY A 158 2.10 10.08 6.04
CA GLY A 158 1.25 8.90 5.90
C GLY A 158 -0.16 9.23 5.44
N ARG A 159 -0.75 10.32 5.96
CA ARG A 159 -2.08 10.78 5.55
C ARG A 159 -2.10 11.16 4.07
N GLU A 160 -1.11 11.92 3.62
CA GLU A 160 -0.99 12.31 2.21
C GLU A 160 -0.76 11.10 1.30
N VAL A 161 0.07 10.15 1.73
CA VAL A 161 0.31 8.91 0.98
C VAL A 161 -0.95 8.07 0.85
N LEU A 162 -1.75 7.92 1.92
CA LEU A 162 -3.03 7.21 1.83
C LEU A 162 -3.97 7.86 0.82
N VAL A 163 -4.08 9.19 0.87
CA VAL A 163 -4.93 9.97 -0.04
C VAL A 163 -4.45 9.83 -1.49
N THR A 164 -3.15 9.95 -1.72
CA THR A 164 -2.55 9.82 -3.07
C THR A 164 -2.72 8.40 -3.61
N MET A 165 -2.46 7.37 -2.80
CA MET A 165 -2.66 5.97 -3.18
C MET A 165 -4.11 5.65 -3.50
N ALA A 166 -5.05 6.09 -2.66
CA ALA A 166 -6.47 5.89 -2.91
C ALA A 166 -6.92 6.60 -4.19
N GLY A 167 -6.36 7.78 -4.46
CA GLY A 167 -6.62 8.51 -5.70
C GLY A 167 -6.11 7.77 -6.94
N ALA A 168 -4.84 7.35 -6.91
CA ALA A 168 -4.22 6.56 -7.96
C ALA A 168 -4.95 5.23 -8.20
N ALA A 169 -5.37 4.55 -7.13
CA ALA A 169 -6.11 3.28 -7.23
C ALA A 169 -7.39 3.42 -8.05
N TYR A 170 -8.16 4.50 -7.87
CA TYR A 170 -9.31 4.77 -8.74
C TYR A 170 -8.91 4.94 -10.20
N ARG A 171 -7.91 5.80 -10.49
CA ARG A 171 -7.47 6.05 -11.87
C ARG A 171 -7.02 4.78 -12.56
N TRP A 172 -6.24 3.95 -11.86
CA TRP A 172 -5.70 2.70 -12.40
C TRP A 172 -6.77 1.63 -12.55
N MET A 173 -7.69 1.51 -11.59
CA MET A 173 -8.81 0.59 -11.71
C MET A 173 -9.75 0.99 -12.85
N HIS A 174 -10.01 2.30 -13.01
CA HIS A 174 -10.79 2.81 -14.13
C HIS A 174 -10.08 2.53 -15.48
N ALA A 175 -8.77 2.77 -15.57
CA ALA A 175 -7.97 2.45 -16.77
C ALA A 175 -8.00 0.95 -17.09
N ALA A 176 -7.85 0.10 -16.07
CA ALA A 176 -7.93 -1.36 -16.22
C ALA A 176 -9.29 -1.82 -16.75
N MET A 177 -10.38 -1.22 -16.27
CA MET A 177 -11.73 -1.54 -16.72
C MET A 177 -12.04 -0.96 -18.11
N ALA A 178 -11.39 0.14 -18.52
CA ALA A 178 -11.55 0.71 -19.86
C ALA A 178 -10.70 0.01 -20.94
N HIS A 179 -9.73 -0.82 -20.54
CA HIS A 179 -8.82 -1.52 -21.45
C HIS A 179 -9.59 -2.56 -22.31
N PRO A 180 -9.29 -2.73 -23.61
CA PRO A 180 -10.03 -3.65 -24.49
C PRO A 180 -10.14 -5.10 -23.97
N ALA A 181 -9.04 -5.64 -23.45
CA ALA A 181 -9.02 -6.98 -22.84
C ALA A 181 -9.90 -7.13 -21.57
N ALA A 182 -10.46 -6.06 -21.00
CA ALA A 182 -11.35 -6.15 -19.84
C ALA A 182 -12.66 -6.88 -20.18
N ALA A 183 -13.22 -6.61 -21.36
CA ALA A 183 -14.42 -7.28 -21.85
C ALA A 183 -14.17 -8.77 -22.12
N GLU A 184 -13.04 -9.09 -22.78
CA GLU A 184 -12.64 -10.48 -23.07
C GLU A 184 -12.45 -11.32 -21.80
N LYS A 185 -12.01 -10.68 -20.71
CA LYS A 185 -11.81 -11.32 -19.40
C LYS A 185 -13.07 -11.31 -18.52
N GLY A 186 -14.20 -10.83 -19.03
CA GLY A 186 -15.46 -10.75 -18.27
C GLY A 186 -15.39 -9.83 -17.05
N LEU A 187 -14.47 -8.85 -17.03
CA LEU A 187 -14.29 -7.98 -15.85
C LEU A 187 -15.54 -7.12 -15.57
N HIS A 188 -16.29 -6.78 -16.61
CA HIS A 188 -17.54 -6.02 -16.49
C HIS A 188 -18.70 -6.83 -15.92
N ASP A 189 -18.64 -8.15 -16.02
CA ASP A 189 -19.67 -9.07 -15.50
C ASP A 189 -19.41 -9.46 -14.04
N ASP A 190 -18.21 -9.19 -13.51
CA ASP A 190 -17.88 -9.39 -12.11
C ASP A 190 -18.46 -8.26 -11.25
N ALA A 191 -19.59 -8.55 -10.61
CA ALA A 191 -20.29 -7.61 -9.76
C ALA A 191 -19.45 -7.10 -8.56
N GLU A 192 -18.55 -7.91 -8.01
CA GLU A 192 -17.71 -7.54 -6.86
C GLU A 192 -16.60 -6.56 -7.30
N LEU A 193 -16.05 -6.77 -8.50
CA LEU A 193 -15.08 -5.87 -9.11
C LEU A 193 -15.72 -4.54 -9.52
N VAL A 194 -16.92 -4.58 -10.13
CA VAL A 194 -17.67 -3.37 -10.49
C VAL A 194 -18.06 -2.57 -9.24
N GLU A 195 -18.52 -3.22 -8.17
CA GLU A 195 -18.81 -2.58 -6.88
C GLU A 195 -17.54 -1.91 -6.29
N SER A 196 -16.38 -2.57 -6.42
CA SER A 196 -15.10 -2.01 -5.99
C SER A 196 -14.71 -0.74 -6.76
N LEU A 197 -14.96 -0.68 -8.08
CA LEU A 197 -14.76 0.54 -8.87
C LEU A 197 -15.66 1.68 -8.38
N VAL A 198 -16.91 1.38 -8.04
CA VAL A 198 -17.85 2.38 -7.47
C VAL A 198 -17.35 2.89 -6.12
N HIS A 199 -16.81 2.02 -5.25
CA HIS A 199 -16.19 2.47 -4.00
C HIS A 199 -14.96 3.36 -4.23
N MET A 200 -14.12 3.01 -5.20
CA MET A 200 -12.98 3.85 -5.58
C MET A 200 -13.40 5.22 -6.12
N ALA A 201 -14.49 5.29 -6.90
CA ALA A 201 -15.06 6.56 -7.34
C ALA A 201 -15.57 7.40 -6.16
N LYS A 202 -16.19 6.78 -5.16
CA LYS A 202 -16.59 7.47 -3.91
C LYS A 202 -15.38 7.94 -3.11
N ASN A 203 -14.28 7.19 -3.09
CA ASN A 203 -13.03 7.60 -2.47
C ASN A 203 -12.49 8.90 -3.10
N GLN A 204 -12.56 9.04 -4.42
CA GLN A 204 -12.15 10.30 -5.08
C GLN A 204 -12.96 11.51 -4.61
N ARG A 205 -14.28 11.32 -4.48
CA ARG A 205 -15.15 12.39 -3.97
C ARG A 205 -14.79 12.77 -2.53
N ILE A 206 -14.65 11.79 -1.63
CA ILE A 206 -14.32 12.10 -0.23
C ILE A 206 -12.94 12.74 -0.08
N ILE A 207 -11.97 12.35 -0.93
CA ILE A 207 -10.65 12.98 -0.98
C ILE A 207 -10.76 14.44 -1.41
N ALA A 208 -11.55 14.72 -2.46
CA ALA A 208 -11.76 16.08 -2.94
C ALA A 208 -12.44 16.96 -1.88
N ASP A 209 -13.48 16.43 -1.23
CA ASP A 209 -14.20 17.12 -0.15
C ASP A 209 -13.29 17.35 1.07
N TYR A 210 -12.45 16.37 1.43
CA TYR A 210 -11.42 16.52 2.47
C TYR A 210 -10.41 17.61 2.14
N LYS A 211 -9.84 17.61 0.93
CA LYS A 211 -8.85 18.61 0.49
C LYS A 211 -9.42 20.03 0.45
N ARG A 212 -10.73 20.19 0.18
CA ARG A 212 -11.42 21.49 0.21
C ARG A 212 -11.90 21.91 1.61
N GLY A 213 -11.80 21.04 2.62
CA GLY A 213 -12.37 21.30 3.95
C GLY A 213 -13.90 21.25 3.98
N GLU A 214 -14.51 20.53 3.03
CA GLU A 214 -15.96 20.44 2.82
C GLU A 214 -16.51 19.06 3.24
N LEU A 215 -15.89 18.42 4.23
CA LEU A 215 -16.38 17.14 4.74
C LEU A 215 -17.79 17.29 5.34
N PRO A 216 -18.61 16.22 5.28
CA PRO A 216 -19.93 16.24 5.91
C PRO A 216 -19.86 16.60 7.42
N PRO A 217 -20.88 17.23 7.99
CA PRO A 217 -20.91 17.56 9.41
C PRO A 217 -20.66 16.32 10.29
N GLY A 218 -19.80 16.45 11.29
CA GLY A 218 -19.41 15.36 12.20
C GLY A 218 -18.34 14.41 11.65
N TRP A 219 -17.93 14.56 10.38
CA TRP A 219 -16.82 13.79 9.83
C TRP A 219 -15.48 14.40 10.23
N SER A 220 -14.48 13.52 10.34
CA SER A 220 -13.10 13.85 10.70
C SER A 220 -12.15 13.00 9.89
N TRP A 221 -10.85 13.22 10.01
CA TRP A 221 -9.82 12.39 9.36
C TRP A 221 -10.00 10.90 9.65
N MET A 222 -10.39 10.51 10.86
CA MET A 222 -10.66 9.11 11.21
C MET A 222 -11.68 8.48 10.25
N HIS A 223 -12.75 9.19 9.92
CA HIS A 223 -13.79 8.71 9.00
C HIS A 223 -13.27 8.58 7.57
N VAL A 224 -12.48 9.57 7.12
CA VAL A 224 -11.84 9.55 5.80
C VAL A 224 -10.89 8.35 5.71
N SER A 225 -9.95 8.22 6.64
CA SER A 225 -8.96 7.14 6.65
C SER A 225 -9.59 5.75 6.70
N ASP A 226 -10.58 5.53 7.58
CA ASP A 226 -11.28 4.25 7.69
C ASP A 226 -11.99 3.89 6.37
N LEU A 227 -12.69 4.85 5.75
CA LEU A 227 -13.37 4.64 4.48
C LEU A 227 -12.38 4.30 3.36
N LEU A 228 -11.28 5.05 3.24
CA LEU A 228 -10.27 4.83 2.21
C LEU A 228 -9.63 3.44 2.35
N VAL A 229 -9.16 3.10 3.56
CA VAL A 229 -8.52 1.81 3.85
C VAL A 229 -9.49 0.65 3.63
N MET A 230 -10.74 0.78 4.07
CA MET A 230 -11.75 -0.26 3.89
C MET A 230 -12.06 -0.50 2.41
N SER A 231 -12.32 0.55 1.66
CA SER A 231 -12.58 0.46 0.21
C SER A 231 -11.39 -0.16 -0.53
N LEU A 232 -10.15 0.27 -0.21
CA LEU A 232 -8.93 -0.27 -0.82
C LEU A 232 -8.75 -1.75 -0.51
N ASN A 233 -8.99 -2.16 0.73
CA ASN A 233 -8.89 -3.54 1.12
C ASN A 233 -9.90 -4.45 0.38
N ILE A 234 -11.16 -4.02 0.28
CA ILE A 234 -12.20 -4.75 -0.48
C ILE A 234 -11.78 -4.87 -1.95
N ALA A 235 -11.37 -3.76 -2.57
CA ALA A 235 -10.91 -3.78 -3.95
C ALA A 235 -9.70 -4.71 -4.14
N CYS A 236 -8.71 -4.69 -3.23
CA CYS A 236 -7.54 -5.57 -3.30
C CYS A 236 -7.93 -7.05 -3.23
N GLN A 237 -8.90 -7.40 -2.38
CA GLN A 237 -9.40 -8.78 -2.29
C GLN A 237 -10.05 -9.21 -3.61
N ASN A 238 -10.89 -8.36 -4.20
CA ASN A 238 -11.62 -8.68 -5.43
C ASN A 238 -10.68 -8.70 -6.66
N MET A 239 -9.74 -7.76 -6.74
CA MET A 239 -8.71 -7.72 -7.79
C MET A 239 -7.77 -8.92 -7.75
N SER A 240 -7.60 -9.54 -6.58
CA SER A 240 -6.58 -10.55 -6.38
C SER A 240 -6.71 -11.81 -7.24
N VAL A 241 -7.94 -12.14 -7.63
CA VAL A 241 -8.21 -13.32 -8.45
C VAL A 241 -7.61 -13.20 -9.84
N TYR A 242 -7.36 -11.98 -10.31
CA TYR A 242 -6.87 -11.66 -11.65
C TYR A 242 -5.36 -11.46 -11.74
N VAL A 243 -4.65 -11.45 -10.61
CA VAL A 243 -3.23 -11.06 -10.54
C VAL A 243 -2.32 -12.22 -10.10
N LYS A 244 -2.86 -13.41 -9.86
CA LYS A 244 -2.09 -14.56 -9.38
C LYS A 244 -0.87 -14.84 -10.25
N ASP A 245 -1.05 -14.82 -11.56
CA ASP A 245 0.05 -15.13 -12.50
C ASP A 245 1.05 -13.97 -12.58
N VAL A 246 0.58 -12.72 -12.52
CA VAL A 246 1.44 -11.51 -12.57
C VAL A 246 2.30 -11.38 -11.31
N LEU A 247 1.79 -11.83 -10.16
CA LEU A 247 2.51 -11.78 -8.89
C LEU A 247 3.44 -12.96 -8.68
N ASN A 248 3.18 -14.09 -9.33
CA ASN A 248 4.02 -15.29 -9.28
C ASN A 248 5.15 -15.29 -10.32
N CYS A 249 5.05 -14.50 -11.38
CA CYS A 249 6.14 -14.24 -12.32
C CYS A 249 7.20 -13.30 -11.71
N ALA A 250 7.88 -13.76 -10.66
CA ALA A 250 9.23 -13.26 -10.38
C ALA A 250 10.12 -13.68 -11.57
N PRO A 251 10.98 -12.80 -12.12
CA PRO A 251 11.98 -13.25 -13.07
C PRO A 251 12.80 -14.36 -12.41
N ASP A 252 12.92 -15.48 -13.11
CA ASP A 252 13.83 -16.55 -12.71
C ASP A 252 15.21 -15.92 -12.52
N PRO A 253 15.84 -16.02 -11.34
CA PRO A 253 17.13 -15.37 -11.10
C PRO A 253 18.26 -15.86 -12.03
N ASP A 254 17.98 -16.89 -12.82
CA ASP A 254 18.90 -17.54 -13.75
C ASP A 254 18.64 -17.19 -15.24
N ASN A 255 17.76 -16.23 -15.55
CA ASN A 255 17.53 -15.69 -16.92
C ASN A 255 17.95 -14.22 -17.08
#